data_AF-A0A9Q0VVM8-F1
#
_entry.id   AF-A0A9Q0VVM8-F1
#
_cell.length_a   1.000
_cell.length_b   1.000
_cell.length_c   1.000
_cell.angle_alpha   90.00
_cell.angle_beta   90.00
_cell.angle_gamma   90.00
#
_symmetry.space_group_name_H-M   'P 1'
#
loop_
_entity.id
_entity.type
_entity.pdbx_description
1 polymer ?
#
loop_
_entity_poly.entity_id
_entity_poly.type
_entity_poly.pdbx_seq_one_letter_code
_entity_poly.pdbx_strand_id
1 'polypeptide(L)'
;MWVDGEKIMSAEPPEVVKARNDNSHGTNFPDSPEPIYGTQFLPRKFKIAVTVPTDNSVDLLTNDIGVVVITDADGEPQGFNLYVGGGMGRTHRLETTFPRLAEPLGYVPKEDILYAVKAIVATQRENGRRDDRKYSRMKYLISSWGIEKFRSVVEQYYGKKFDPSRELPEWEFKSYLGWHEQGDGGLFCGLHVDSGRVGGKMKATLREIIEKYNLDVRLTPNQNIILCGIRKAWKHPITTALAQAGLLQPKYVDPLNLTAMACPAFPLCPLAITEAERGIPDILKRVRAVFEKVGLKYNESVVIRATGCPNGCARPYMAEVGFVGDGPNSYQIWLGGTPNQTSIARTFMNKVKIHDLEKVLEPLFYYWKRKRQSKESFGDFTNRVGFEMLQEWVDKWDGVVATRPTYNLRLFTDKDTYEKMDELAKLQNKTAHQLAMEVIRNYAASQQNEKGE
;
A
#
# COMPACT_ATOMS: atom_id res chain seq x y z
N MET A 1 -2.14 -7.84 38.09
CA MET A 1 -1.80 -8.80 37.01
C MET A 1 -0.33 -8.75 36.66
N TRP A 2 0.23 -7.61 36.22
CA TRP A 2 1.63 -7.55 35.77
C TRP A 2 2.59 -6.89 36.76
N VAL A 3 2.09 -5.99 37.60
CA VAL A 3 2.89 -5.15 38.52
C VAL A 3 2.23 -5.02 39.89
N ASP A 4 1.32 -5.94 40.23
CA ASP A 4 0.72 -6.05 41.58
C ASP A 4 0.17 -4.76 42.23
N GLY A 5 -0.33 -3.84 41.39
CA GLY A 5 -0.92 -2.57 41.85
C GLY A 5 0.09 -1.44 42.04
N GLU A 6 1.35 -1.64 41.66
CA GLU A 6 2.35 -0.58 41.62
C GLU A 6 1.92 0.55 40.68
N LYS A 7 2.15 1.79 41.12
CA LYS A 7 1.89 2.99 40.32
C LYS A 7 3.04 3.17 39.34
N ILE A 8 2.70 3.26 38.05
CA ILE A 8 3.65 3.56 36.99
C ILE A 8 3.54 5.04 36.62
N MET A 9 4.67 5.72 36.47
CA MET A 9 4.67 7.11 36.04
C MET A 9 4.12 7.22 34.61
N SER A 10 3.11 8.06 34.43
CA SER A 10 2.49 8.37 33.14
C SER A 10 2.12 9.86 33.08
N ALA A 11 1.96 10.37 31.86
CA ALA A 11 1.48 11.72 31.62
C ALA A 11 0.16 11.62 30.84
N GLU A 12 -0.85 12.37 31.28
CA GLU A 12 -2.16 12.42 30.63
C GLU A 12 -2.63 13.87 30.46
N PRO A 13 -3.00 14.32 29.24
CA PRO A 13 -3.50 15.68 29.02
C PRO A 13 -4.85 15.94 29.71
N PRO A 14 -5.07 17.12 30.31
CA PRO A 14 -6.33 17.47 30.98
C PRO A 14 -7.58 17.38 30.09
N GLU A 15 -7.45 17.71 28.80
CA GLU A 15 -8.54 17.61 27.81
C GLU A 15 -9.04 16.18 27.62
N VAL A 16 -8.15 15.18 27.71
CA VAL A 16 -8.49 13.76 27.62
C VAL A 16 -9.28 13.34 28.85
N VAL A 17 -8.85 13.76 30.04
CA VAL A 17 -9.57 13.49 31.30
C VAL A 17 -10.96 14.10 31.26
N LYS A 18 -11.06 15.37 30.82
CA LYS A 18 -12.34 16.09 30.70
C LYS A 18 -13.29 15.37 29.74
N ALA A 19 -12.85 15.05 28.52
CA ALA A 19 -13.68 14.38 27.53
C ALA A 19 -14.05 12.93 27.91
N ARG A 20 -13.14 12.21 28.58
CA ARG A 20 -13.42 10.87 29.12
C ARG A 20 -14.53 10.92 30.17
N ASN A 21 -14.45 11.87 31.09
CA ASN A 21 -15.36 11.97 32.22
C ASN A 21 -16.70 12.63 31.87
N ASP A 22 -16.77 13.41 30.78
CA ASP A 22 -18.02 13.99 30.30
C ASP A 22 -19.10 12.92 30.10
N ASN A 23 -20.27 13.14 30.67
CA ASN A 23 -21.44 12.28 30.45
C ASN A 23 -22.68 13.10 30.08
N SER A 24 -22.48 14.29 29.53
CA SER A 24 -23.57 15.24 29.21
C SER A 24 -24.61 14.65 28.25
N HIS A 25 -24.22 13.63 27.47
CA HIS A 25 -25.06 12.99 26.45
C HIS A 25 -25.16 11.47 26.62
N GLY A 26 -25.03 10.96 27.86
CA GLY A 26 -25.24 9.54 28.16
C GLY A 26 -24.24 8.60 27.50
N THR A 27 -23.01 9.07 27.24
CA THR A 27 -21.94 8.25 26.63
C THR A 27 -21.25 7.33 27.62
N ASN A 28 -21.35 7.59 28.92
CA ASN A 28 -20.69 6.81 29.97
C ASN A 28 -21.68 6.00 30.82
N PHE A 29 -21.15 4.93 31.41
CA PHE A 29 -21.77 4.23 32.53
C PHE A 29 -21.28 4.88 33.83
N PRO A 30 -22.10 5.70 34.52
CA PRO A 30 -21.72 6.22 35.83
C PRO A 30 -21.46 5.04 36.79
N ASP A 31 -20.43 5.16 37.62
CA ASP A 31 -20.01 4.17 38.62
C ASP A 31 -19.41 2.85 38.07
N SER A 32 -19.27 2.71 36.76
CA SER A 32 -18.51 1.61 36.16
C SER A 32 -17.00 1.83 36.32
N PRO A 33 -16.20 0.81 36.69
CA PRO A 33 -14.74 0.86 36.60
C PRO A 33 -14.23 1.19 35.19
N GLU A 34 -15.06 0.88 34.18
CA GLU A 34 -14.84 1.19 32.78
C GLU A 34 -15.93 2.16 32.31
N PRO A 35 -15.74 3.48 32.46
CA PRO A 35 -16.81 4.45 32.23
C PRO A 35 -17.26 4.50 30.76
N ILE A 36 -16.33 4.30 29.82
CA ILE A 36 -16.63 4.26 28.38
C ILE A 36 -16.90 2.82 27.92
N TYR A 37 -16.11 1.84 28.34
CA TYR A 37 -16.25 0.49 27.78
C TYR A 37 -17.41 -0.28 28.39
N GLY A 38 -17.72 -0.04 29.67
CA GLY A 38 -18.66 -0.84 30.45
C GLY A 38 -18.23 -2.30 30.58
N THR A 39 -19.05 -3.08 31.28
CA THR A 39 -18.77 -4.50 31.56
C THR A 39 -18.49 -5.34 30.31
N GLN A 40 -19.15 -5.02 29.19
CA GLN A 40 -19.11 -5.81 27.97
C GLN A 40 -18.08 -5.34 26.93
N PHE A 41 -17.35 -4.25 27.21
CA PHE A 41 -16.44 -3.61 26.27
C PHE A 41 -17.10 -3.38 24.89
N LEU A 42 -16.30 -3.21 23.82
CA LEU A 42 -16.83 -3.12 22.45
C LEU A 42 -17.17 -4.50 21.88
N PRO A 43 -18.13 -4.59 20.94
CA PRO A 43 -18.49 -5.86 20.28
C PRO A 43 -17.32 -6.54 19.56
N ARG A 44 -16.36 -5.75 19.07
CA ARG A 44 -15.17 -6.21 18.34
C ARG A 44 -14.05 -5.16 18.42
N LYS A 45 -12.87 -5.51 17.88
CA LYS A 45 -11.77 -4.56 17.70
C LYS A 45 -12.24 -3.31 16.97
N PHE A 46 -11.69 -2.17 17.37
CA PHE A 46 -11.99 -0.85 16.84
C PHE A 46 -10.68 -0.16 16.47
N LYS A 47 -10.61 0.43 15.28
CA LYS A 47 -9.38 0.97 14.69
C LYS A 47 -9.57 2.43 14.32
N ILE A 48 -8.62 3.26 14.70
CA ILE A 48 -8.63 4.70 14.41
C ILE A 48 -7.30 5.04 13.73
N ALA A 49 -7.36 5.82 12.65
CA ALA A 49 -6.21 6.40 11.99
C ALA A 49 -6.35 7.92 11.96
N VAL A 50 -5.26 8.64 12.21
CA VAL A 50 -5.18 10.10 12.14
C VAL A 50 -4.12 10.47 11.11
N THR A 51 -4.42 11.44 10.26
CA THR A 51 -3.49 11.93 9.24
C THR A 51 -3.70 13.41 8.95
N VAL A 52 -2.85 13.97 8.11
CA VAL A 52 -2.96 15.31 7.54
C VAL A 52 -3.42 15.23 6.08
N PRO A 53 -3.89 16.33 5.46
CA PRO A 53 -4.28 16.33 4.05
C PRO A 53 -3.16 15.79 3.15
N THR A 54 -3.55 15.15 2.05
CA THR A 54 -2.66 14.46 1.09
C THR A 54 -2.01 13.18 1.62
N ASP A 55 -1.61 13.06 2.89
CA ASP A 55 -0.93 11.86 3.39
C ASP A 55 -1.89 10.70 3.67
N ASN A 56 -1.84 9.64 2.87
CA ASN A 56 -2.56 8.38 3.11
C ASN A 56 -1.64 7.21 3.47
N SER A 57 -0.47 7.46 4.06
CA SER A 57 0.42 6.42 4.60
C SER A 57 -0.27 5.50 5.61
N VAL A 58 -1.30 6.00 6.30
CA VAL A 58 -2.10 5.27 7.30
C VAL A 58 -3.19 4.37 6.72
N ASP A 59 -3.40 4.39 5.40
CA ASP A 59 -4.47 3.65 4.72
C ASP A 59 -5.85 3.93 5.36
N LEU A 60 -6.16 5.23 5.43
CA LEU A 60 -7.20 5.86 6.25
C LEU A 60 -8.54 5.13 6.12
N LEU A 61 -8.95 4.86 4.88
CA LEU A 61 -10.25 4.31 4.51
C LEU A 61 -10.48 2.88 5.00
N THR A 62 -9.46 2.21 5.55
CA THR A 62 -9.56 0.84 6.08
C THR A 62 -9.90 0.76 7.57
N ASN A 63 -10.00 1.90 8.25
CA ASN A 63 -10.19 2.01 9.70
C ASN A 63 -11.65 2.23 10.08
N ASP A 64 -12.03 1.89 11.32
CA ASP A 64 -13.37 2.16 11.82
C ASP A 64 -13.60 3.68 11.86
N ILE A 65 -12.60 4.46 12.30
CA ILE A 65 -12.57 5.93 12.16
C ILE A 65 -11.29 6.36 11.42
N GLY A 66 -11.46 7.21 10.41
CA GLY A 66 -10.40 8.02 9.84
C GLY A 66 -10.55 9.47 10.28
N VAL A 67 -9.47 10.10 10.72
CA VAL A 67 -9.43 11.50 11.16
C VAL A 67 -8.41 12.25 10.30
N VAL A 68 -8.83 13.35 9.67
CA VAL A 68 -7.95 14.18 8.84
C VAL A 68 -7.91 15.58 9.43
N VAL A 69 -6.71 16.03 9.84
CA VAL A 69 -6.48 17.39 10.33
C VAL A 69 -6.82 18.39 9.22
N ILE A 70 -7.56 19.44 9.56
CA ILE A 70 -7.80 20.58 8.68
C ILE A 70 -7.08 21.78 9.28
N THR A 71 -6.27 22.45 8.47
CA THR A 71 -5.54 23.65 8.83
C THR A 71 -6.09 24.87 8.10
N ASP A 72 -5.82 26.06 8.62
CA ASP A 72 -5.96 27.29 7.85
C ASP A 72 -4.77 27.50 6.88
N ALA A 73 -4.72 28.69 6.27
CA ALA A 73 -3.68 29.06 5.30
C ALA A 73 -2.28 29.20 5.92
N ASP A 74 -2.20 29.47 7.23
CA ASP A 74 -0.94 29.60 7.96
C ASP A 74 -0.44 28.25 8.51
N GLY A 75 -1.24 27.18 8.33
CA GLY A 75 -0.91 25.83 8.77
C GLY A 75 -1.39 25.51 10.19
N GLU A 76 -2.16 26.41 10.82
CA GLU A 76 -2.68 26.19 12.17
C GLU A 76 -3.89 25.24 12.13
N PRO A 77 -3.92 24.17 12.95
CA PRO A 77 -5.06 23.26 13.00
C PRO A 77 -6.34 23.96 13.46
N GLN A 78 -7.41 23.79 12.69
CA GLN A 78 -8.75 24.34 12.94
C GLN A 78 -9.76 23.27 13.35
N GLY A 79 -9.60 22.05 12.85
CA GLY A 79 -10.49 20.93 13.17
C GLY A 79 -10.19 19.71 12.35
N PHE A 80 -11.20 18.86 12.16
CA PHE A 80 -11.01 17.52 11.61
C PHE A 80 -12.17 17.09 10.71
N ASN A 81 -11.85 16.58 9.53
CA ASN A 81 -12.78 15.73 8.78
C ASN A 81 -12.75 14.31 9.36
N LEU A 82 -13.93 13.71 9.50
CA LEU A 82 -14.10 12.34 10.00
C LEU A 82 -14.63 11.43 8.90
N TYR A 83 -14.07 10.21 8.83
CA TYR A 83 -14.52 9.10 8.00
C TYR A 83 -14.89 7.93 8.90
N VAL A 84 -15.91 7.15 8.54
CA VAL A 84 -16.37 6.01 9.36
C VAL A 84 -16.71 4.76 8.57
N GLY A 85 -16.47 3.60 9.19
CA GLY A 85 -16.98 2.32 8.70
C GLY A 85 -16.07 1.54 7.76
N GLY A 86 -14.76 1.82 7.77
CA GLY A 86 -13.79 1.02 7.04
C GLY A 86 -13.51 -0.34 7.70
N GLY A 87 -13.12 -1.33 6.90
CA GLY A 87 -12.58 -2.57 7.46
C GLY A 87 -12.40 -3.70 6.47
N MET A 88 -11.25 -4.38 6.57
CA MET A 88 -10.81 -5.39 5.62
C MET A 88 -11.42 -6.79 5.79
N GLY A 89 -11.56 -7.27 7.03
CA GLY A 89 -11.83 -8.69 7.26
C GLY A 89 -13.12 -9.22 6.62
N ARG A 90 -13.00 -10.35 5.92
CA ARG A 90 -14.11 -11.13 5.36
C ARG A 90 -13.87 -12.63 5.57
N THR A 91 -14.82 -13.46 5.16
CA THR A 91 -14.74 -14.91 5.20
C THR A 91 -14.92 -15.47 3.78
N HIS A 92 -14.08 -16.44 3.40
CA HIS A 92 -14.22 -17.13 2.12
C HIS A 92 -15.59 -17.79 1.99
N ARG A 93 -16.22 -17.66 0.81
CA ARG A 93 -17.54 -18.23 0.48
C ARG A 93 -18.70 -17.75 1.35
N LEU A 94 -18.53 -16.62 2.04
CA LEU A 94 -19.59 -15.96 2.80
C LEU A 94 -19.67 -14.51 2.33
N GLU A 95 -20.44 -14.29 1.27
CA GLU A 95 -20.55 -13.01 0.55
C GLU A 95 -21.16 -11.88 1.41
N THR A 96 -21.90 -12.22 2.46
CA THR A 96 -22.38 -11.27 3.47
C THR A 96 -21.24 -10.68 4.33
N THR A 97 -20.01 -11.17 4.19
CA THR A 97 -18.81 -10.58 4.77
C THR A 97 -17.89 -10.02 3.69
N PHE A 98 -17.62 -8.72 3.74
CA PHE A 98 -16.96 -8.00 2.65
C PHE A 98 -15.99 -6.93 3.18
N PRO A 99 -14.87 -6.64 2.52
CA PRO A 99 -14.09 -5.44 2.81
C PRO A 99 -14.92 -4.19 2.46
N ARG A 100 -14.72 -3.09 3.20
CA ARG A 100 -15.46 -1.84 3.00
C ARG A 100 -14.54 -0.64 3.23
N LEU A 101 -14.70 0.42 2.44
CA LEU A 101 -14.08 1.72 2.66
C LEU A 101 -14.88 2.53 3.69
N ALA A 102 -14.19 3.39 4.44
CA ALA A 102 -14.84 4.38 5.29
C ALA A 102 -15.49 5.49 4.44
N GLU A 103 -16.63 6.00 4.89
CA GLU A 103 -17.36 7.09 4.23
C GLU A 103 -17.24 8.40 5.02
N PRO A 104 -17.26 9.57 4.38
CA PRO A 104 -17.26 10.86 5.07
C PRO A 104 -18.44 10.97 6.05
N LEU A 105 -18.13 11.25 7.32
CA LEU A 105 -19.13 11.52 8.36
C LEU A 105 -19.45 13.02 8.42
N GLY A 106 -18.43 13.87 8.38
CA GLY A 106 -18.56 15.32 8.54
C GLY A 106 -17.30 15.95 9.14
N TYR A 107 -17.37 17.25 9.42
CA TYR A 107 -16.32 18.04 10.05
C TYR A 107 -16.67 18.34 11.52
N VAL A 108 -15.63 18.44 12.36
CA VAL A 108 -15.74 18.98 13.73
C VAL A 108 -14.62 19.99 14.01
N PRO A 109 -14.89 21.05 14.79
CA PRO A 109 -13.85 21.91 15.37
C PRO A 109 -12.83 21.12 16.20
N LYS A 110 -11.61 21.64 16.36
CA LYS A 110 -10.52 20.90 17.00
C LYS A 110 -10.79 20.53 18.46
N GLU A 111 -11.50 21.37 19.18
CA GLU A 111 -11.90 21.17 20.58
C GLU A 111 -12.90 20.01 20.78
N ASP A 112 -13.58 19.62 19.70
CA ASP A 112 -14.66 18.64 19.74
C ASP A 112 -14.22 17.21 19.42
N ILE A 113 -12.99 17.02 18.94
CA ILE A 113 -12.54 15.75 18.35
C ILE A 113 -12.71 14.56 19.30
N LEU A 114 -12.40 14.73 20.59
CA LEU A 114 -12.49 13.64 21.57
C LEU A 114 -13.95 13.28 21.88
N TYR A 115 -14.85 14.27 21.93
CA TYR A 115 -16.28 14.06 22.15
C TYR A 115 -16.92 13.36 20.94
N ALA A 116 -16.57 13.79 19.72
CA ALA A 116 -17.03 13.16 18.49
C ALA A 116 -16.55 11.71 18.36
N VAL A 117 -15.26 11.44 18.63
CA VAL A 117 -14.72 10.07 18.61
C VAL A 117 -15.42 9.20 19.66
N LYS A 118 -15.61 9.71 20.88
CA LYS A 118 -16.32 9.00 21.94
C LYS A 118 -17.77 8.70 21.55
N ALA A 119 -18.47 9.63 20.91
CA ALA A 119 -19.83 9.44 20.43
C ALA A 119 -19.90 8.32 19.36
N ILE A 120 -18.95 8.28 18.41
CA ILE A 120 -18.86 7.19 17.43
C ILE A 120 -18.63 5.84 18.13
N VAL A 121 -17.73 5.80 19.11
CA VAL A 121 -17.44 4.59 19.90
C VAL A 121 -18.67 4.15 20.70
N ALA A 122 -19.39 5.07 21.33
CA ALA A 122 -20.63 4.78 22.06
C ALA A 122 -21.71 4.21 21.13
N THR A 123 -21.93 4.83 19.96
CA THR A 123 -22.86 4.29 18.95
C THR A 123 -22.53 2.85 18.59
N GLN A 124 -21.26 2.54 18.32
CA GLN A 124 -20.83 1.18 18.03
C GLN A 124 -20.94 0.24 19.24
N ARG A 125 -20.68 0.72 20.46
CA ARG A 125 -20.79 -0.06 21.70
C ARG A 125 -22.22 -0.53 21.96
N GLU A 126 -23.18 0.37 21.77
CA GLU A 126 -24.60 0.14 22.05
C GLU A 126 -25.30 -0.63 20.93
N ASN A 127 -24.93 -0.40 19.66
CA ASN A 127 -25.69 -0.91 18.52
C ASN A 127 -24.96 -1.98 17.70
N GLY A 128 -23.66 -2.16 17.92
CA GLY A 128 -22.89 -3.19 17.22
C GLY A 128 -23.31 -4.59 17.66
N ARG A 129 -23.57 -5.47 16.70
CA ARG A 129 -23.99 -6.86 16.93
C ARG A 129 -23.06 -7.62 17.86
N ARG A 130 -23.61 -8.31 18.87
CA ARG A 130 -22.88 -9.18 19.81
C ARG A 130 -23.28 -10.66 19.71
N ASP A 131 -24.29 -10.95 18.89
CA ASP A 131 -24.82 -12.28 18.61
C ASP A 131 -23.90 -13.09 17.67
N ASP A 132 -23.37 -12.46 16.62
CA ASP A 132 -22.38 -13.07 15.70
C ASP A 132 -21.18 -12.15 15.46
N ARG A 133 -20.02 -12.61 15.93
CA ARG A 133 -18.72 -11.91 15.86
C ARG A 133 -18.26 -11.59 14.44
N LYS A 134 -18.75 -12.29 13.41
CA LYS A 134 -18.44 -12.01 12.00
C LYS A 134 -19.06 -10.68 11.54
N TYR A 135 -20.19 -10.29 12.14
CA TYR A 135 -20.92 -9.07 11.79
C TYR A 135 -20.78 -7.95 12.83
N SER A 136 -19.93 -8.11 13.84
CA SER A 136 -19.78 -7.15 14.95
C SER A 136 -18.99 -5.88 14.64
N ARG A 137 -18.30 -5.78 13.50
CA ARG A 137 -17.52 -4.58 13.13
C ARG A 137 -18.45 -3.45 12.67
N MET A 138 -18.08 -2.20 12.95
CA MET A 138 -18.91 -1.02 12.66
C MET A 138 -19.29 -0.87 11.19
N LYS A 139 -18.46 -1.36 10.26
CA LYS A 139 -18.79 -1.42 8.84
C LYS A 139 -20.13 -2.11 8.52
N TYR A 140 -20.52 -3.13 9.28
CA TYR A 140 -21.78 -3.84 9.08
C TYR A 140 -22.97 -3.07 9.65
N LEU A 141 -22.77 -2.36 10.76
CA LEU A 141 -23.76 -1.45 11.32
C LEU A 141 -24.06 -0.32 10.33
N ILE A 142 -23.04 0.32 9.77
CA ILE A 142 -23.23 1.40 8.79
C ILE A 142 -23.79 0.82 7.48
N SER A 143 -23.36 -0.37 7.05
CA SER A 143 -23.93 -1.01 5.87
C SER A 143 -25.42 -1.35 6.01
N SER A 144 -25.92 -1.60 7.22
CA SER A 144 -27.34 -1.91 7.46
C SER A 144 -28.18 -0.66 7.71
N TRP A 145 -27.61 0.37 8.35
CA TRP A 145 -28.30 1.61 8.69
C TRP A 145 -28.25 2.66 7.59
N GLY A 146 -27.21 2.64 6.75
CA GLY A 146 -26.83 3.78 5.93
C GLY A 146 -26.09 4.86 6.73
N ILE A 147 -25.30 5.68 6.04
CA ILE A 147 -24.46 6.71 6.66
C ILE A 147 -25.30 7.80 7.37
N GLU A 148 -26.44 8.17 6.81
CA GLU A 148 -27.32 9.22 7.35
C GLU A 148 -27.90 8.85 8.73
N LYS A 149 -28.45 7.64 8.86
CA LYS A 149 -28.95 7.15 10.16
C LYS A 149 -27.81 6.97 11.15
N PHE A 150 -26.65 6.50 10.71
CA PHE A 150 -25.50 6.39 11.59
C PHE A 150 -25.06 7.76 12.13
N ARG A 151 -24.96 8.77 11.25
CA ARG A 151 -24.64 10.15 11.64
C ARG A 151 -25.63 10.67 12.67
N SER A 152 -26.94 10.54 12.43
CA SER A 152 -27.96 11.08 13.34
C SER A 152 -27.92 10.44 14.74
N VAL A 153 -27.60 9.15 14.85
CA VAL A 153 -27.43 8.48 16.15
C VAL A 153 -26.13 8.92 16.83
N VAL A 154 -25.03 9.10 16.09
CA VAL A 154 -23.79 9.64 16.66
C VAL A 154 -24.02 11.07 17.19
N GLU A 155 -24.75 11.91 16.46
CA GLU A 155 -25.08 13.28 16.87
C GLU A 155 -25.86 13.33 18.20
N GLN A 156 -26.65 12.30 18.53
CA GLN A 156 -27.31 12.20 19.83
C GLN A 156 -26.32 12.05 20.99
N TYR A 157 -25.29 11.21 20.81
CA TYR A 157 -24.22 11.02 21.80
C TYR A 157 -23.18 12.14 21.80
N TYR A 158 -23.03 12.84 20.68
CA TYR A 158 -22.15 13.99 20.53
C TYR A 158 -22.78 15.28 21.08
N GLY A 159 -24.11 15.39 21.04
CA GLY A 159 -24.87 16.53 21.56
C GLY A 159 -25.06 17.69 20.57
N LYS A 160 -24.47 17.60 19.37
CA LYS A 160 -24.61 18.58 18.29
C LYS A 160 -24.42 17.92 16.92
N LYS A 161 -24.65 18.69 15.85
CA LYS A 161 -24.50 18.22 14.48
C LYS A 161 -23.06 18.28 13.99
N PHE A 162 -22.73 17.42 13.04
CA PHE A 162 -21.50 17.57 12.26
C PHE A 162 -21.69 18.65 11.21
N ASP A 163 -20.65 19.43 10.96
CA ASP A 163 -20.60 20.32 9.80
C ASP A 163 -20.34 19.51 8.53
N PRO A 164 -20.65 20.06 7.33
CA PRO A 164 -20.21 19.48 6.08
C PRO A 164 -18.70 19.25 6.06
N SER A 165 -18.27 18.11 5.50
CA SER A 165 -16.83 17.82 5.35
C SER A 165 -16.17 18.92 4.52
N ARG A 166 -14.97 19.32 4.93
CA ARG A 166 -14.14 20.26 4.16
C ARG A 166 -13.55 19.54 2.95
N GLU A 167 -13.31 20.25 1.86
CA GLU A 167 -12.63 19.67 0.70
C GLU A 167 -11.20 19.24 1.06
N LEU A 168 -10.76 18.12 0.50
CA LEU A 168 -9.42 17.59 0.70
C LEU A 168 -8.71 17.48 -0.65
N PRO A 169 -7.39 17.73 -0.71
CA PRO A 169 -6.59 17.43 -1.88
C PRO A 169 -6.55 15.92 -2.14
N GLU A 170 -6.05 15.53 -3.32
CA GLU A 170 -5.84 14.12 -3.64
C GLU A 170 -4.91 13.45 -2.64
N TRP A 171 -5.22 12.19 -2.34
CA TRP A 171 -4.42 11.34 -1.48
C TRP A 171 -3.16 10.84 -2.21
N GLU A 172 -2.07 10.77 -1.45
CA GLU A 172 -0.78 10.24 -1.85
C GLU A 172 -0.31 9.21 -0.81
N PHE A 173 0.25 8.10 -1.29
CA PHE A 173 0.97 7.18 -0.41
C PHE A 173 2.37 7.72 -0.10
N LYS A 174 2.67 7.93 1.19
CA LYS A 174 4.00 8.33 1.64
C LYS A 174 4.69 7.19 2.38
N SER A 175 5.81 6.71 1.82
CA SER A 175 6.59 5.62 2.44
C SER A 175 7.46 6.10 3.61
N TYR A 176 7.83 7.38 3.61
CA TYR A 176 8.79 8.01 4.53
C TYR A 176 10.20 7.40 4.52
N LEU A 177 10.53 6.61 3.49
CA LEU A 177 11.82 5.95 3.38
C LEU A 177 12.93 6.89 2.88
N GLY A 178 14.17 6.63 3.31
CA GLY A 178 15.34 7.44 2.95
C GLY A 178 15.60 8.58 3.93
N TRP A 179 16.52 9.48 3.57
CA TRP A 179 16.95 10.60 4.40
C TRP A 179 16.12 11.86 4.10
N HIS A 180 15.58 12.46 5.15
CA HIS A 180 14.71 13.65 5.07
C HIS A 180 15.05 14.65 6.16
N GLU A 181 14.71 15.92 5.95
CA GLU A 181 14.77 16.95 7.00
C GLU A 181 13.51 16.89 7.87
N GLN A 182 13.66 17.14 9.18
CA GLN A 182 12.53 17.17 10.12
C GLN A 182 11.84 18.53 10.19
N GLY A 183 12.53 19.61 9.80
CA GLY A 183 12.07 21.00 9.92
C GLY A 183 12.62 21.75 11.14
N ASP A 184 13.27 21.06 12.09
CA ASP A 184 13.89 21.62 13.30
C ASP A 184 15.43 21.69 13.22
N GLY A 185 15.99 21.49 12.03
CA GLY A 185 17.44 21.37 11.78
C GLY A 185 17.98 19.94 11.88
N GLY A 186 17.19 18.99 12.40
CA GLY A 186 17.46 17.56 12.43
C GLY A 186 17.09 16.82 11.14
N LEU A 187 17.55 15.57 11.05
CA LEU A 187 17.20 14.62 9.99
C LEU A 187 16.42 13.44 10.56
N PHE A 188 15.63 12.80 9.70
CA PHE A 188 15.15 11.44 9.94
C PHE A 188 15.54 10.51 8.80
N CYS A 189 15.65 9.22 9.11
CA CYS A 189 15.95 8.18 8.13
C CYS A 189 14.94 7.05 8.21
N GLY A 190 14.10 6.91 7.18
CA GLY A 190 13.22 5.76 7.03
C GLY A 190 13.93 4.57 6.40
N LEU A 191 13.80 3.41 7.04
CA LEU A 191 14.49 2.17 6.73
C LEU A 191 13.49 1.15 6.20
N HIS A 192 13.77 0.62 5.01
CA HIS A 192 12.99 -0.48 4.44
C HIS A 192 13.24 -1.77 5.23
N VAL A 193 12.17 -2.46 5.60
CA VAL A 193 12.20 -3.76 6.26
C VAL A 193 11.13 -4.65 5.62
N ASP A 194 11.55 -5.65 4.85
CA ASP A 194 10.61 -6.59 4.24
C ASP A 194 9.73 -7.26 5.31
N SER A 195 8.41 -7.06 5.20
CA SER A 195 7.39 -7.52 6.14
C SER A 195 7.60 -7.11 7.62
N GLY A 196 8.43 -6.08 7.87
CA GLY A 196 8.76 -5.61 9.23
C GLY A 196 9.53 -6.59 10.10
N ARG A 197 10.11 -7.66 9.52
CA ARG A 197 10.84 -8.68 10.29
C ARG A 197 12.26 -8.20 10.62
N VAL A 198 12.45 -7.74 11.86
CA VAL A 198 13.78 -7.36 12.37
C VAL A 198 14.45 -8.53 13.08
N GLY A 199 15.55 -9.03 12.52
CA GLY A 199 16.30 -10.18 13.06
C GLY A 199 17.79 -10.14 12.73
N GLY A 200 18.56 -11.09 13.29
CA GLY A 200 19.98 -11.27 12.98
C GLY A 200 20.83 -10.00 13.11
N LYS A 201 21.74 -9.79 12.14
CA LYS A 201 22.65 -8.63 12.09
C LYS A 201 21.91 -7.29 12.05
N MET A 202 20.80 -7.22 11.30
CA MET A 202 19.94 -6.03 11.23
C MET A 202 19.48 -5.59 12.63
N LYS A 203 19.00 -6.53 13.44
CA LYS A 203 18.54 -6.24 14.81
C LYS A 203 19.66 -5.70 15.70
N ALA A 204 20.85 -6.31 15.64
CA ALA A 204 22.00 -5.87 16.43
C ALA A 204 22.44 -4.45 16.05
N THR A 205 22.64 -4.20 14.75
CA THR A 205 23.06 -2.89 14.24
C THR A 205 22.03 -1.78 14.51
N LEU A 206 20.73 -2.07 14.34
CA LEU A 206 19.68 -1.10 14.69
C LEU A 206 19.76 -0.73 16.18
N ARG A 207 19.88 -1.71 17.07
CA ARG A 207 20.03 -1.46 18.51
C ARG A 207 21.26 -0.61 18.80
N GLU A 208 22.42 -0.98 18.25
CA GLU A 208 23.67 -0.23 18.46
C GLU A 208 23.56 1.23 18.03
N ILE A 209 22.95 1.50 16.87
CA ILE A 209 22.73 2.86 16.38
C ILE A 209 21.78 3.63 17.30
N ILE A 210 20.64 3.04 17.64
CA ILE A 210 19.62 3.67 18.49
C ILE A 210 20.21 4.02 19.86
N GLU A 211 20.91 3.08 20.49
CA GLU A 211 21.51 3.23 21.82
C GLU A 211 22.67 4.24 21.80
N LYS A 212 23.58 4.14 20.82
CA LYS A 212 24.75 5.04 20.71
C LYS A 212 24.37 6.51 20.53
N TYR A 213 23.33 6.78 19.74
CA TYR A 213 22.92 8.14 19.40
C TYR A 213 21.68 8.61 20.20
N ASN A 214 21.16 7.77 21.10
CA ASN A 214 19.94 8.02 21.87
C ASN A 214 18.77 8.48 20.99
N LEU A 215 18.49 7.72 19.93
CA LEU A 215 17.48 8.08 18.92
C LEU A 215 16.11 7.57 19.32
N ASP A 216 15.09 8.42 19.13
CA ASP A 216 13.71 7.95 19.07
C ASP A 216 13.43 7.26 17.74
N VAL A 217 12.45 6.34 17.76
CA VAL A 217 12.04 5.59 16.59
C VAL A 217 10.54 5.68 16.37
N ARG A 218 10.12 5.68 15.10
CA ARG A 218 8.71 5.59 14.70
C ARG A 218 8.52 4.37 13.80
N LEU A 219 7.49 3.58 14.06
CA LEU A 219 7.08 2.49 13.17
C LEU A 219 6.08 3.02 12.15
N THR A 220 6.19 2.59 10.89
CA THR A 220 5.25 3.02 9.86
C THR A 220 4.14 1.99 9.64
N PRO A 221 2.97 2.40 9.11
CA PRO A 221 1.89 1.48 8.74
C PRO A 221 2.26 0.48 7.62
N ASN A 222 3.39 0.71 6.95
CA ASN A 222 4.00 -0.17 5.95
C ASN A 222 5.12 -1.05 6.52
N GLN A 223 5.10 -1.28 7.84
CA GLN A 223 5.98 -2.22 8.52
C GLN A 223 7.46 -1.79 8.53
N ASN A 224 7.75 -0.52 8.23
CA ASN A 224 9.09 0.05 8.22
C ASN A 224 9.41 0.76 9.53
N ILE A 225 10.67 1.18 9.69
CA ILE A 225 11.19 1.88 10.87
C ILE A 225 11.76 3.23 10.44
N ILE A 226 11.48 4.29 11.19
CA ILE A 226 12.09 5.60 11.03
C ILE A 226 12.97 5.88 12.24
N LEU A 227 14.23 6.21 12.00
CA LEU A 227 15.14 6.79 12.99
C LEU A 227 14.97 8.31 13.00
N CYS A 228 14.66 8.91 14.15
CA CYS A 228 14.36 10.34 14.29
C CYS A 228 15.47 11.10 15.03
N GLY A 229 15.49 12.43 14.92
CA GLY A 229 16.38 13.29 15.71
C GLY A 229 17.85 13.18 15.33
N ILE A 230 18.15 12.83 14.08
CA ILE A 230 19.52 12.57 13.63
C ILE A 230 20.23 13.89 13.32
N ARG A 231 21.33 14.17 14.01
CA ARG A 231 22.19 15.32 13.68
C ARG A 231 22.83 15.12 12.30
N LYS A 232 22.97 16.20 11.52
CA LYS A 232 23.57 16.15 10.17
C LYS A 232 24.95 15.46 10.13
N ALA A 233 25.78 15.65 11.17
CA ALA A 233 27.09 15.01 11.31
C ALA A 233 27.03 13.47 11.46
N TRP A 234 25.92 12.91 11.93
CA TRP A 234 25.76 11.46 12.15
C TRP A 234 25.29 10.72 10.91
N LYS A 235 24.81 11.44 9.87
CA LYS A 235 24.25 10.87 8.64
C LYS A 235 25.20 9.84 8.00
N HIS A 236 26.47 10.19 7.83
CA HIS A 236 27.45 9.31 7.18
C HIS A 236 27.77 8.07 8.02
N PRO A 237 28.18 8.17 9.31
CA PRO A 237 28.38 7.00 10.17
C PRO A 237 27.17 6.06 10.23
N ILE A 238 25.95 6.60 10.38
CA ILE A 238 24.72 5.81 10.42
C ILE A 238 24.48 5.09 9.08
N THR A 239 24.63 5.79 7.95
CA THR A 239 24.47 5.19 6.61
C THR A 239 25.43 4.01 6.41
N THR A 240 26.69 4.15 6.82
CA THR A 240 27.69 3.10 6.69
C THR A 240 27.34 1.87 7.52
N ALA A 241 26.96 2.05 8.79
CA ALA A 241 26.57 0.96 9.66
C ALA A 241 25.32 0.21 9.15
N LEU A 242 24.30 0.95 8.71
CA LEU A 242 23.08 0.37 8.14
C LEU A 242 23.38 -0.47 6.88
N ALA A 243 24.20 0.06 5.97
CA ALA A 243 24.58 -0.65 4.75
C ALA A 243 25.33 -1.96 5.05
N GLN A 244 26.24 -1.96 6.03
CA GLN A 244 26.96 -3.17 6.47
C GLN A 244 26.03 -4.24 7.06
N ALA A 245 24.85 -3.86 7.55
CA ALA A 245 23.82 -4.76 8.06
C ALA A 245 22.77 -5.17 7.02
N GLY A 246 22.90 -4.72 5.76
CA GLY A 246 21.94 -5.01 4.69
C GLY A 246 20.69 -4.13 4.70
N LEU A 247 20.66 -3.05 5.50
CA LEU A 247 19.59 -2.05 5.46
C LEU A 247 19.91 -1.03 4.37
N LEU A 248 19.42 -1.32 3.17
CA LEU A 248 19.70 -0.55 1.97
C LEU A 248 18.84 0.71 1.89
N GLN A 249 19.40 1.77 1.29
CA GLN A 249 18.61 2.94 0.90
C GLN A 249 17.59 2.57 -0.19
N PRO A 250 16.44 3.25 -0.29
CA PRO A 250 15.37 2.87 -1.21
C PRO A 250 15.78 2.76 -2.67
N LYS A 251 16.74 3.57 -3.13
CA LYS A 251 17.29 3.53 -4.49
C LYS A 251 17.99 2.21 -4.86
N TYR A 252 18.33 1.38 -3.88
CA TYR A 252 18.96 0.06 -4.06
C TYR A 252 18.00 -1.10 -3.76
N VAL A 253 16.74 -0.79 -3.51
CA VAL A 253 15.69 -1.79 -3.23
C VAL A 253 14.75 -1.81 -4.43
N ASP A 254 14.29 -2.99 -4.82
CA ASP A 254 13.30 -3.12 -5.88
C ASP A 254 12.03 -2.32 -5.52
N PRO A 255 11.51 -1.45 -6.41
CA PRO A 255 10.29 -0.70 -6.16
C PRO A 255 9.07 -1.54 -5.76
N LEU A 256 9.02 -2.83 -6.13
CA LEU A 256 7.98 -3.76 -5.69
C LEU A 256 8.08 -4.02 -4.19
N ASN A 257 9.29 -4.21 -3.65
CA ASN A 257 9.51 -4.44 -2.22
C ASN A 257 9.11 -3.22 -1.37
N LEU A 258 9.37 -2.00 -1.84
CA LEU A 258 9.13 -0.76 -1.09
C LEU A 258 7.65 -0.53 -0.71
N THR A 259 6.73 -1.03 -1.53
CA THR A 259 5.28 -0.90 -1.31
C THR A 259 4.62 -2.23 -0.94
N ALA A 260 5.38 -3.32 -0.98
CA ALA A 260 4.86 -4.64 -0.65
C ALA A 260 4.69 -4.84 0.86
N MET A 261 3.65 -5.60 1.22
CA MET A 261 3.45 -6.02 2.61
C MET A 261 2.91 -7.44 2.67
N ALA A 262 3.31 -8.16 3.72
CA ALA A 262 2.71 -9.43 4.06
C ALA A 262 2.32 -9.49 5.53
N CYS A 263 1.29 -10.27 5.85
CA CYS A 263 1.01 -10.61 7.25
C CYS A 263 1.91 -11.77 7.71
N PRO A 264 2.07 -12.00 9.02
CA PRO A 264 2.89 -13.11 9.50
C PRO A 264 2.46 -14.48 8.94
N ALA A 265 1.15 -14.76 8.92
CA ALA A 265 0.62 -16.08 8.53
C ALA A 265 1.33 -17.23 9.28
N PHE A 266 1.69 -18.32 8.60
CA PHE A 266 2.46 -19.39 9.22
C PHE A 266 3.87 -18.92 9.66
N PRO A 267 4.44 -19.53 10.71
CA PRO A 267 3.98 -20.72 11.40
C PRO A 267 3.07 -20.46 12.62
N LEU A 268 2.96 -19.21 13.08
CA LEU A 268 2.34 -18.90 14.39
C LEU A 268 0.91 -18.40 14.30
N CYS A 269 0.44 -17.89 13.16
CA CYS A 269 -0.94 -17.46 13.04
C CYS A 269 -1.87 -18.67 12.99
N PRO A 270 -2.77 -18.86 13.96
CA PRO A 270 -3.66 -20.03 14.02
C PRO A 270 -4.75 -19.98 12.95
N LEU A 271 -4.91 -18.84 12.26
CA LEU A 271 -5.91 -18.63 11.22
C LEU A 271 -5.32 -18.70 9.80
N ALA A 272 -4.01 -18.93 9.68
CA ALA A 272 -3.36 -19.01 8.37
C ALA A 272 -3.84 -20.26 7.62
N ILE A 273 -4.14 -20.07 6.33
CA ILE A 273 -4.52 -21.14 5.39
C ILE A 273 -3.32 -21.45 4.48
N THR A 274 -2.51 -20.44 4.16
CA THR A 274 -1.27 -20.52 3.37
C THR A 274 -0.24 -19.51 3.91
N GLU A 275 0.96 -19.52 3.33
CA GLU A 275 2.02 -18.56 3.64
C GLU A 275 1.64 -17.10 3.31
N ALA A 276 2.40 -16.16 3.88
CA ALA A 276 2.40 -14.78 3.41
C ALA A 276 3.80 -14.18 3.57
N GLU A 277 4.23 -13.82 4.79
CA GLU A 277 5.57 -13.27 5.06
C GLU A 277 6.71 -14.12 4.50
N ARG A 278 6.67 -15.44 4.72
CA ARG A 278 7.73 -16.35 4.26
C ARG A 278 7.71 -16.60 2.75
N GLY A 279 6.57 -16.34 2.09
CA GLY A 279 6.38 -16.60 0.66
C GLY A 279 6.50 -15.35 -0.22
N ILE A 280 6.22 -14.16 0.32
CA ILE A 280 6.21 -12.92 -0.48
C ILE A 280 7.55 -12.61 -1.16
N PRO A 281 8.75 -12.88 -0.58
CA PRO A 281 10.00 -12.56 -1.27
C PRO A 281 10.18 -13.33 -2.59
N ASP A 282 9.71 -14.57 -2.67
CA ASP A 282 9.73 -15.36 -3.91
C ASP A 282 8.72 -14.82 -4.93
N ILE A 283 7.50 -14.50 -4.48
CA ILE A 283 6.46 -13.92 -5.32
C ILE A 283 6.94 -12.61 -5.97
N LEU A 284 7.58 -11.72 -5.20
CA LEU A 284 8.09 -10.44 -5.73
C LEU A 284 9.17 -10.65 -6.80
N LYS A 285 10.11 -11.59 -6.59
CA LYS A 285 11.11 -11.95 -7.60
C LYS A 285 10.49 -12.48 -8.89
N ARG A 286 9.45 -13.31 -8.77
CA ARG A 286 8.72 -13.86 -9.92
C ARG A 286 7.95 -12.77 -10.67
N VAL A 287 7.32 -11.84 -9.95
CA VAL A 287 6.69 -10.66 -10.59
C VAL A 287 7.72 -9.80 -11.32
N ARG A 288 8.90 -9.55 -10.72
CA ARG A 288 9.98 -8.83 -11.40
C ARG A 288 10.44 -9.55 -12.68
N ALA A 289 10.59 -10.87 -12.64
CA ALA A 289 10.93 -11.66 -13.83
C ALA A 289 9.83 -11.57 -14.92
N VAL A 290 8.54 -11.55 -14.52
CA VAL A 290 7.44 -11.30 -15.46
C VAL A 290 7.53 -9.89 -16.05
N PHE A 291 7.82 -8.86 -15.25
CA PHE A 291 8.00 -7.48 -15.73
C PHE A 291 9.10 -7.41 -16.79
N GLU A 292 10.25 -8.04 -16.55
CA GLU A 292 11.34 -8.13 -17.52
C GLU A 292 10.91 -8.85 -18.79
N LYS A 293 10.24 -10.00 -18.67
CA LYS A 293 9.74 -10.80 -19.80
C LYS A 293 8.79 -10.02 -20.70
N VAL A 294 7.86 -9.25 -20.12
CA VAL A 294 6.89 -8.44 -20.90
C VAL A 294 7.48 -7.10 -21.38
N GLY A 295 8.69 -6.76 -20.93
CA GLY A 295 9.40 -5.53 -21.28
C GLY A 295 8.90 -4.29 -20.55
N LEU A 296 8.46 -4.42 -19.29
CA LEU A 296 8.29 -3.32 -18.35
C LEU A 296 9.65 -2.88 -17.81
N LYS A 297 9.82 -1.57 -17.58
CA LYS A 297 11.08 -1.03 -17.08
C LYS A 297 11.28 -1.39 -15.60
N TYR A 298 12.53 -1.43 -15.14
CA TYR A 298 12.86 -1.74 -13.75
C TYR A 298 12.22 -0.79 -12.74
N ASN A 299 12.08 0.50 -13.09
CA ASN A 299 11.47 1.51 -12.24
C ASN A 299 9.93 1.47 -12.20
N GLU A 300 9.29 0.63 -13.00
CA GLU A 300 7.85 0.37 -12.90
C GLU A 300 7.58 -0.55 -11.70
N SER A 301 6.47 -0.30 -11.02
CA SER A 301 6.04 -1.02 -9.83
C SER A 301 4.53 -1.11 -9.76
N VAL A 302 4.04 -2.04 -8.94
CA VAL A 302 2.64 -2.15 -8.53
C VAL A 302 2.59 -2.47 -7.04
N VAL A 303 1.56 -1.99 -6.34
CA VAL A 303 1.38 -2.28 -4.91
C VAL A 303 0.93 -3.73 -4.74
N ILE A 304 1.79 -4.57 -4.15
CA ILE A 304 1.54 -5.99 -3.91
C ILE A 304 1.34 -6.26 -2.42
N ARG A 305 0.23 -6.89 -2.04
CA ARG A 305 -0.01 -7.23 -0.63
C ARG A 305 -0.48 -8.67 -0.48
N ALA A 306 0.14 -9.43 0.41
CA ALA A 306 -0.15 -10.84 0.63
C ALA A 306 -0.67 -11.12 2.04
N THR A 307 -1.69 -11.97 2.14
CA THR A 307 -2.22 -12.45 3.43
C THR A 307 -2.51 -13.94 3.38
N GLY A 308 -2.24 -14.65 4.47
CA GLY A 308 -2.42 -16.10 4.53
C GLY A 308 -3.89 -16.56 4.66
N CYS A 309 -4.84 -15.64 4.84
CA CYS A 309 -6.27 -15.92 5.02
C CYS A 309 -7.12 -14.65 4.75
N PRO A 310 -8.46 -14.74 4.63
CA PRO A 310 -9.32 -13.61 4.23
C PRO A 310 -9.56 -12.54 5.32
N ASN A 311 -8.83 -12.59 6.44
CA ASN A 311 -8.91 -11.56 7.47
C ASN A 311 -8.31 -10.21 7.04
N GLY A 312 -7.43 -10.21 6.04
CA GLY A 312 -6.90 -8.99 5.42
C GLY A 312 -5.93 -8.19 6.29
N CYS A 313 -5.08 -8.85 7.10
CA CYS A 313 -4.17 -8.17 8.03
C CYS A 313 -3.16 -7.23 7.35
N ALA A 314 -2.66 -7.59 6.17
CA ALA A 314 -1.77 -6.74 5.36
C ALA A 314 -2.54 -5.83 4.39
N ARG A 315 -3.83 -5.62 4.62
CA ARG A 315 -4.71 -4.75 3.81
C ARG A 315 -4.66 -5.08 2.30
N PRO A 316 -4.82 -6.37 1.90
CA PRO A 316 -4.68 -6.81 0.51
C PRO A 316 -5.78 -6.31 -0.42
N TYR A 317 -6.93 -5.94 0.15
CA TYR A 317 -8.07 -5.41 -0.59
C TYR A 317 -7.89 -3.96 -1.04
N MET A 318 -6.78 -3.31 -0.67
CA MET A 318 -6.38 -1.98 -1.15
C MET A 318 -5.19 -2.04 -2.12
N ALA A 319 -4.71 -3.24 -2.45
CA ALA A 319 -3.57 -3.45 -3.33
C ALA A 319 -3.97 -3.35 -4.80
N GLU A 320 -3.05 -2.90 -5.64
CA GLU A 320 -3.18 -3.06 -7.08
C GLU A 320 -3.21 -4.55 -7.44
N VAL A 321 -2.40 -5.37 -6.75
CA VAL A 321 -2.43 -6.83 -6.80
C VAL A 321 -2.42 -7.43 -5.39
N GLY A 322 -3.55 -7.99 -4.97
CA GLY A 322 -3.73 -8.62 -3.66
C GLY A 322 -3.70 -10.15 -3.76
N PHE A 323 -2.91 -10.80 -2.91
CA PHE A 323 -2.90 -12.25 -2.73
C PHE A 323 -3.55 -12.63 -1.40
N VAL A 324 -4.67 -13.34 -1.44
CA VAL A 324 -5.44 -13.71 -0.25
C VAL A 324 -5.56 -15.23 -0.16
N GLY A 325 -4.89 -15.84 0.81
CA GLY A 325 -4.83 -17.29 0.97
C GLY A 325 -6.20 -17.93 1.08
N ASP A 326 -6.48 -18.91 0.22
CA ASP A 326 -7.79 -19.57 0.10
C ASP A 326 -7.72 -21.11 0.02
N GLY A 327 -6.51 -21.66 0.17
CA GLY A 327 -6.21 -23.08 0.28
C GLY A 327 -4.71 -23.31 0.43
N PRO A 328 -4.27 -24.56 0.69
CA PRO A 328 -2.86 -24.89 0.71
C PRO A 328 -2.20 -24.55 -0.63
N ASN A 329 -1.15 -23.74 -0.59
CA ASN A 329 -0.40 -23.28 -1.76
C ASN A 329 -1.29 -22.65 -2.86
N SER A 330 -2.35 -21.94 -2.46
CA SER A 330 -3.18 -21.16 -3.37
C SER A 330 -3.59 -19.81 -2.80
N TYR A 331 -3.81 -18.87 -3.70
CA TYR A 331 -4.33 -17.55 -3.40
C TYR A 331 -5.57 -17.24 -4.25
N GLN A 332 -6.50 -16.53 -3.66
CA GLN A 332 -7.44 -15.68 -4.36
C GLN A 332 -6.71 -14.39 -4.78
N ILE A 333 -6.75 -14.06 -6.06
CA ILE A 333 -6.16 -12.84 -6.63
C ILE A 333 -7.20 -11.73 -6.63
N TRP A 334 -6.80 -10.57 -6.11
CA TRP A 334 -7.60 -9.34 -6.06
C TRP A 334 -6.92 -8.25 -6.89
N LEU A 335 -7.69 -7.51 -7.68
CA LEU A 335 -7.16 -6.42 -8.52
C LEU A 335 -8.02 -5.15 -8.37
N GLY A 336 -7.44 -3.99 -8.62
CA GLY A 336 -8.17 -2.71 -8.73
C GLY A 336 -8.03 -1.75 -7.53
N GLY A 337 -7.22 -2.09 -6.52
CA GLY A 337 -6.72 -1.06 -5.60
C GLY A 337 -5.76 -0.11 -6.33
N THR A 338 -5.47 1.06 -5.76
CA THR A 338 -4.66 2.11 -6.41
C THR A 338 -3.40 2.45 -5.60
N PRO A 339 -2.38 3.08 -6.22
CA PRO A 339 -1.14 3.46 -5.54
C PRO A 339 -1.32 4.38 -4.32
N ASN A 340 -2.41 5.13 -4.24
CA ASN A 340 -2.76 5.99 -3.10
C ASN A 340 -3.84 5.40 -2.17
N GLN A 341 -4.24 4.14 -2.37
CA GLN A 341 -5.18 3.40 -1.53
C GLN A 341 -6.55 4.08 -1.34
N THR A 342 -7.10 4.63 -2.41
CA THR A 342 -8.47 5.20 -2.42
C THR A 342 -9.50 4.27 -3.03
N SER A 343 -9.06 3.26 -3.80
CA SER A 343 -9.92 2.26 -4.42
C SER A 343 -9.83 0.90 -3.75
N ILE A 344 -10.97 0.22 -3.67
CA ILE A 344 -11.07 -1.15 -3.16
C ILE A 344 -10.93 -2.14 -4.31
N ALA A 345 -10.00 -3.09 -4.15
CA ALA A 345 -9.82 -4.19 -5.08
C ALA A 345 -11.04 -5.13 -5.05
N ARG A 346 -11.25 -5.86 -6.15
CA ARG A 346 -12.28 -6.91 -6.28
C ARG A 346 -11.64 -8.26 -6.55
N THR A 347 -12.35 -9.33 -6.22
CA THR A 347 -11.90 -10.70 -6.52
C THR A 347 -11.84 -10.89 -8.03
N PHE A 348 -10.64 -11.18 -8.56
CA PHE A 348 -10.43 -11.48 -9.98
C PHE A 348 -10.47 -12.99 -10.23
N MET A 349 -9.64 -13.76 -9.52
CA MET A 349 -9.57 -15.22 -9.67
C MET A 349 -9.46 -15.91 -8.31
N ASN A 350 -10.03 -17.11 -8.21
CA ASN A 350 -10.00 -17.94 -7.00
C ASN A 350 -9.05 -19.12 -7.18
N LYS A 351 -8.45 -19.59 -6.08
CA LYS A 351 -7.65 -20.82 -5.99
C LYS A 351 -6.47 -20.90 -6.98
N VAL A 352 -5.88 -19.77 -7.35
CA VAL A 352 -4.71 -19.76 -8.22
C VAL A 352 -3.56 -20.39 -7.45
N LYS A 353 -3.00 -21.49 -7.99
CA LYS A 353 -1.88 -22.18 -7.37
C LYS A 353 -0.63 -21.33 -7.43
N ILE A 354 0.23 -21.46 -6.43
CA ILE A 354 1.48 -20.69 -6.38
C ILE A 354 2.32 -20.90 -7.65
N HIS A 355 2.33 -22.09 -8.25
CA HIS A 355 3.07 -22.36 -9.49
C HIS A 355 2.39 -21.86 -10.78
N ASP A 356 1.14 -21.41 -10.69
CA ASP A 356 0.34 -20.91 -11.82
C ASP A 356 0.24 -19.37 -11.84
N LEU A 357 0.90 -18.66 -10.92
CA LEU A 357 0.78 -17.21 -10.81
C LEU A 357 1.14 -16.49 -12.12
N GLU A 358 2.20 -16.91 -12.81
CA GLU A 358 2.63 -16.31 -14.08
C GLU A 358 1.60 -16.47 -15.19
N LYS A 359 0.82 -17.57 -15.18
CA LYS A 359 -0.26 -17.79 -16.17
C LYS A 359 -1.33 -16.70 -16.08
N VAL A 360 -1.47 -16.07 -14.92
CA VAL A 360 -2.40 -14.96 -14.69
C VAL A 360 -1.70 -13.62 -14.86
N LEU A 361 -0.53 -13.44 -14.24
CA LEU A 361 0.12 -12.14 -14.14
C LEU A 361 0.78 -11.68 -15.45
N GLU A 362 1.36 -12.61 -16.22
CA GLU A 362 2.01 -12.29 -17.50
C GLU A 362 1.05 -11.67 -18.52
N PRO A 363 -0.13 -12.27 -18.82
CA PRO A 363 -1.11 -11.63 -19.70
C PRO A 363 -1.52 -10.23 -19.22
N LEU A 364 -1.81 -10.08 -17.92
CA LEU A 364 -2.27 -8.82 -17.35
C LEU A 364 -1.23 -7.70 -17.47
N PHE A 365 0.01 -7.98 -17.10
CA PHE A 365 1.08 -6.97 -17.17
C PHE A 365 1.49 -6.64 -18.60
N TYR A 366 1.44 -7.62 -19.51
CA TYR A 366 1.65 -7.35 -20.93
C TYR A 366 0.53 -6.47 -21.50
N TYR A 367 -0.73 -6.72 -21.13
CA TYR A 367 -1.86 -5.90 -21.55
C TYR A 367 -1.75 -4.46 -21.03
N TRP A 368 -1.43 -4.31 -19.74
CA TRP A 368 -1.15 -3.01 -19.13
C TRP A 368 -0.04 -2.27 -19.88
N LYS A 369 1.11 -2.91 -20.11
CA LYS A 369 2.23 -2.30 -20.84
C LYS A 369 1.83 -1.82 -22.25
N ARG A 370 0.90 -2.50 -22.94
CA ARG A 370 0.47 -2.16 -24.30
C ARG A 370 -0.69 -1.17 -24.40
N LYS A 371 -1.59 -1.16 -23.42
CA LYS A 371 -2.88 -0.45 -23.50
C LYS A 371 -3.08 0.58 -22.40
N ARG A 372 -2.09 0.79 -21.53
CA ARG A 372 -2.13 1.87 -20.54
C ARG A 372 -2.05 3.24 -21.19
N GLN A 373 -2.73 4.20 -20.58
CA GLN A 373 -2.57 5.60 -20.87
C GLN A 373 -1.24 6.13 -20.27
N SER A 374 -0.86 7.34 -20.65
CA SER A 374 0.36 7.96 -20.11
C SER A 374 0.27 8.09 -18.59
N LYS A 375 1.29 7.58 -17.88
CA LYS A 375 1.39 7.58 -16.40
C LYS A 375 0.26 6.84 -15.66
N GLU A 376 -0.49 5.98 -16.33
CA GLU A 376 -1.57 5.21 -15.71
C GLU A 376 -1.02 4.04 -14.89
N SER A 377 -1.42 3.95 -13.61
CA SER A 377 -1.08 2.84 -12.72
C SER A 377 -1.75 1.53 -13.16
N PHE A 378 -1.29 0.39 -12.64
CA PHE A 378 -1.93 -0.88 -12.96
C PHE A 378 -3.32 -1.00 -12.34
N GLY A 379 -3.51 -0.41 -11.16
CA GLY A 379 -4.81 -0.28 -10.49
C GLY A 379 -5.82 0.53 -11.30
N ASP A 380 -5.43 1.72 -11.74
CA ASP A 380 -6.30 2.59 -12.54
C ASP A 380 -6.62 1.96 -13.89
N PHE A 381 -5.62 1.36 -14.53
CA PHE A 381 -5.80 0.56 -15.74
C PHE A 381 -6.82 -0.55 -15.54
N THR A 382 -6.68 -1.31 -14.45
CA THR A 382 -7.60 -2.40 -14.10
C THR A 382 -9.03 -1.89 -13.95
N ASN A 383 -9.22 -0.77 -13.26
CA ASN A 383 -10.54 -0.18 -13.03
C ASN A 383 -11.17 0.37 -14.32
N ARG A 384 -10.36 0.98 -15.19
CA ARG A 384 -10.82 1.51 -16.49
C ARG A 384 -11.19 0.41 -17.48
N VAL A 385 -10.38 -0.63 -17.57
CA VAL A 385 -10.57 -1.73 -18.53
C VAL A 385 -11.71 -2.66 -18.12
N GLY A 386 -11.86 -2.93 -16.82
CA GLY A 386 -12.89 -3.83 -16.30
C GLY A 386 -12.51 -5.31 -16.38
N PHE A 387 -13.13 -6.11 -15.50
CA PHE A 387 -12.71 -7.51 -15.28
C PHE A 387 -13.08 -8.44 -16.42
N GLU A 388 -14.16 -8.18 -17.15
CA GLU A 388 -14.57 -9.00 -18.31
C GLU A 388 -13.47 -9.05 -19.37
N MET A 389 -12.95 -7.88 -19.76
CA MET A 389 -11.87 -7.76 -20.74
C MET A 389 -10.54 -8.34 -20.22
N LEU A 390 -10.23 -8.13 -18.93
CA LEU A 390 -9.03 -8.71 -18.32
C LEU A 390 -9.09 -10.25 -18.29
N GLN A 391 -10.26 -10.82 -17.96
CA GLN A 391 -10.45 -12.27 -17.94
C GLN A 391 -10.34 -12.84 -19.35
N GLU A 392 -10.99 -12.23 -20.34
CA GLU A 392 -10.87 -12.65 -21.74
C GLU A 392 -9.40 -12.63 -22.22
N TRP A 393 -8.63 -11.63 -21.80
CA TRP A 393 -7.22 -11.52 -22.15
C TRP A 393 -6.36 -12.62 -21.51
N VAL A 394 -6.66 -13.00 -20.26
CA VAL A 394 -6.00 -14.13 -19.58
C VAL A 394 -6.35 -15.45 -20.26
N ASP A 395 -7.62 -15.66 -20.60
CA ASP A 395 -8.10 -16.91 -21.21
C ASP A 395 -7.55 -17.14 -22.62
N LYS A 396 -7.32 -16.05 -23.38
CA LYS A 396 -6.77 -16.09 -24.76
C LYS A 396 -5.25 -15.90 -24.81
N TRP A 397 -4.54 -16.08 -23.70
CA TRP A 397 -3.12 -15.77 -23.62
C TRP A 397 -2.25 -16.82 -24.33
N ASP A 398 -1.70 -16.45 -25.50
CA ASP A 398 -0.78 -17.28 -26.28
C ASP A 398 0.71 -16.90 -26.09
N GLY A 399 1.00 -16.01 -25.14
CA GLY A 399 2.36 -15.54 -24.84
C GLY A 399 2.69 -14.16 -25.41
N VAL A 400 3.88 -13.68 -25.06
CA VAL A 400 4.38 -12.37 -25.52
C VAL A 400 4.60 -12.41 -27.03
N VAL A 401 3.90 -11.54 -27.76
CA VAL A 401 4.16 -11.35 -29.20
C VAL A 401 5.60 -10.87 -29.36
N ALA A 402 6.45 -11.72 -29.95
CA ALA A 402 7.85 -11.40 -30.20
C ALA A 402 7.94 -10.16 -31.10
N THR A 403 8.25 -9.00 -30.51
CA THR A 403 8.71 -7.86 -31.29
C THR A 403 10.08 -8.22 -31.83
N ARG A 404 10.20 -8.42 -33.16
CA ARG A 404 11.50 -8.55 -33.82
C ARG A 404 12.39 -7.41 -33.32
N PRO A 405 13.59 -7.68 -32.78
CA PRO A 405 14.45 -6.61 -32.30
C PRO A 405 14.79 -5.69 -33.47
N THR A 406 14.25 -4.47 -33.43
CA THR A 406 14.67 -3.40 -34.32
C THR A 406 15.96 -2.82 -33.76
N TYR A 407 17.09 -3.34 -34.24
CA TYR A 407 18.39 -2.75 -33.95
C TYR A 407 18.52 -1.43 -34.72
N ASN A 408 18.51 -0.28 -34.03
CA ASN A 408 18.95 0.99 -34.61
C ASN A 408 20.49 1.04 -34.59
N LEU A 409 21.11 0.26 -35.46
CA LEU A 409 22.55 0.35 -35.70
C LEU A 409 22.83 1.67 -36.45
N ARG A 410 23.40 2.66 -35.76
CA ARG A 410 24.07 3.79 -36.42
C ARG A 410 25.44 3.31 -36.84
N LEU A 411 25.59 2.98 -38.12
CA LEU A 411 26.88 2.69 -38.73
C LEU A 411 27.65 4.01 -38.83
N PHE A 412 28.78 4.11 -38.12
CA PHE A 412 29.70 5.22 -38.26
C PHE A 412 30.75 4.85 -39.33
N THR A 413 30.99 5.77 -40.24
CA THR A 413 31.93 5.65 -41.36
C THR A 413 32.76 6.93 -41.39
N ASP A 414 34.00 6.85 -41.83
CA ASP A 414 34.82 8.04 -42.03
C ASP A 414 34.26 8.89 -43.18
N LYS A 415 34.68 10.16 -43.24
CA LYS A 415 34.12 11.13 -44.17
C LYS A 415 34.27 10.69 -45.64
N ASP A 416 35.43 10.15 -46.02
CA ASP A 416 35.72 9.75 -47.40
C ASP A 416 34.85 8.56 -47.83
N THR A 417 34.71 7.57 -46.94
CA THR A 417 33.82 6.42 -47.17
C THR A 417 32.35 6.85 -47.28
N TYR A 418 31.89 7.78 -46.44
CA TYR A 418 30.51 8.30 -46.52
C TYR A 418 30.25 9.05 -47.83
N GLU A 419 31.14 9.95 -48.23
CA GLU A 419 31.00 10.77 -49.45
C GLU A 419 30.93 9.89 -50.71
N LYS A 420 31.82 8.89 -50.83
CA LYS A 420 31.80 7.92 -51.93
C LYS A 420 30.50 7.11 -51.97
N MET A 421 30.00 6.70 -50.80
CA MET A 421 28.77 5.92 -50.72
C MET A 421 27.53 6.77 -51.02
N ASP A 422 27.53 8.06 -50.67
CA ASP A 422 26.46 8.99 -51.00
C ASP A 422 26.41 9.31 -52.50
N GLU A 423 27.56 9.48 -53.15
CA GLU A 423 27.65 9.62 -54.61
C GLU A 423 27.08 8.40 -55.35
N LEU A 424 27.48 7.19 -54.93
CA LEU A 424 26.96 5.94 -55.50
C LEU A 424 25.46 5.75 -55.24
N ALA A 425 24.98 6.15 -54.07
CA ALA A 425 23.55 6.04 -53.73
C ALA A 425 22.69 6.95 -54.60
N LYS A 426 23.15 8.17 -54.90
CA LYS A 426 22.44 9.12 -55.78
C LYS A 426 22.26 8.57 -57.19
N LEU A 427 23.26 7.86 -57.74
CA LEU A 427 23.14 7.21 -59.05
C LEU A 427 22.03 6.15 -59.10
N GLN A 428 21.66 5.59 -57.95
CA GLN A 428 20.59 4.60 -57.81
C GLN A 428 19.30 5.18 -57.20
N ASN A 429 19.20 6.50 -57.08
CA ASN A 429 18.08 7.20 -56.46
C ASN A 429 17.78 6.72 -55.02
N LYS A 430 18.83 6.44 -54.25
CA LYS A 430 18.81 5.98 -52.86
C LYS A 430 19.56 6.96 -51.96
N THR A 431 19.31 6.90 -50.65
CA THR A 431 20.17 7.55 -49.64
C THR A 431 21.39 6.69 -49.33
N ALA A 432 22.50 7.29 -48.88
CA ALA A 432 23.69 6.57 -48.45
C ALA A 432 23.38 5.45 -47.42
N HIS A 433 22.42 5.71 -46.51
CA HIS A 433 21.97 4.72 -45.53
C HIS A 433 21.25 3.52 -46.19
N GLN A 434 20.36 3.77 -47.15
CA GLN A 434 19.65 2.71 -47.86
C GLN A 434 20.61 1.82 -48.65
N LEU A 435 21.57 2.43 -49.36
CA LEU A 435 22.58 1.68 -50.11
C LEU A 435 23.50 0.87 -49.18
N ALA A 436 23.94 1.46 -48.07
CA ALA A 436 24.76 0.77 -47.07
C ALA A 436 24.07 -0.47 -46.51
N MET A 437 22.78 -0.35 -46.16
CA MET A 437 22.01 -1.46 -45.64
C MET A 437 21.81 -2.58 -46.67
N GLU A 438 21.71 -2.24 -47.95
CA GLU A 438 21.62 -3.22 -49.03
C GLU A 438 22.93 -3.97 -49.26
N VAL A 439 24.06 -3.24 -49.29
CA VAL A 439 25.40 -3.85 -49.38
C VAL A 439 25.65 -4.80 -48.22
N ILE A 440 25.35 -4.37 -46.98
CA ILE A 440 25.51 -5.19 -45.79
C ILE A 440 24.62 -6.44 -45.84
N ARG A 441 23.36 -6.30 -46.29
CA ARG A 441 22.46 -7.46 -46.45
C ARG A 441 23.00 -8.46 -47.49
N ASN A 442 23.44 -7.97 -48.64
CA ASN A 442 23.96 -8.82 -49.71
C ASN A 442 25.25 -9.53 -49.28
N TYR A 443 26.15 -8.83 -48.59
CA TYR A 443 27.36 -9.41 -48.02
C TYR A 443 27.06 -10.45 -46.93
N ALA A 444 26.13 -10.16 -46.01
CA ALA A 444 25.74 -11.12 -44.98
C ALA A 444 25.09 -12.38 -45.58
N ALA A 445 24.28 -12.21 -46.63
CA ALA A 445 23.63 -13.32 -47.34
C ALA A 445 24.65 -14.20 -48.09
N SER A 446 25.68 -13.61 -48.73
CA SER A 446 26.71 -14.39 -49.41
C SER A 446 27.55 -15.22 -48.42
N GLN A 447 27.84 -14.68 -47.23
CA GLN A 447 28.57 -15.38 -46.18
C GLN A 447 27.77 -16.49 -45.48
N GLN A 448 26.43 -16.46 -45.53
CA GLN A 448 25.59 -17.56 -45.06
C GLN A 448 25.53 -18.73 -46.04
N ASN A 449 25.61 -18.47 -47.34
CA ASN A 449 25.61 -19.53 -48.35
C ASN A 449 26.94 -20.29 -48.44
N GLU A 450 28.08 -19.65 -48.15
CA GLU A 450 29.40 -20.31 -48.13
C GLU A 450 29.62 -21.27 -46.94
N LYS A 451 28.74 -21.26 -45.94
CA LYS A 451 28.79 -22.22 -44.80
C LYS A 451 27.85 -23.41 -44.95
N GLY A 452 27.17 -23.52 -46.09
CA GLY A 452 26.18 -24.55 -46.40
C GLY A 452 26.62 -25.61 -47.42
N GLU A 453 27.87 -25.60 -47.88
CA GLU A 453 28.47 -26.65 -48.73
C GLU A 453 29.60 -27.39 -48.01
#